data_AF-A0A7S2SI76-F1
#
_entry.id   AF-A0A7S2SI76-F1
#
_cell.length_a   1.000
_cell.length_b   1.000
_cell.length_c   1.000
_cell.angle_alpha   90.00
_cell.angle_beta   90.00
_cell.angle_gamma   90.00
#
_symmetry.space_group_name_H-M   'P 1'
#
loop_
_entity.id
_entity.type
_entity.pdbx_description
1 polymer ?
#
loop_
_entity_poly.entity_id
_entity_poly.type
_entity_poly.pdbx_seq_one_letter_code
_entity_poly.pdbx_strand_id
1 'polypeptide(L)'
;PEPIHAAVQELELSSTVGLLKVTHVVTMNVRVARSDGTFNVRDEIEEDGSAPMYVALKLDLYGNDASNHVEQFLKYCQQGFVENEDDDAPMPSYGRSNFIQLNQSDGLLIGGSIPGLQLTTQFQQTTPVLEFYQRRLLPAPLWIETNKKESGSINNKLSPLLHCHNRKGLLTHRDLDPMPTFGITTRSSNQELDATHTVFGQIQMDQDAKQFLNCAQDLPTYSM
;
A
#
# COMPACT_ATOMS: atom_id res chain seq x y z
N PRO A 1 -40.80 -37.31 -8.49
CA PRO A 1 -40.23 -36.16 -7.75
C PRO A 1 -38.82 -36.52 -7.27
N GLU A 2 -37.85 -36.28 -8.15
CA GLU A 2 -36.43 -36.52 -7.88
C GLU A 2 -35.78 -35.22 -7.37
N PRO A 3 -34.82 -35.29 -6.43
CA PRO A 3 -34.10 -34.12 -5.96
C PRO A 3 -33.00 -33.73 -6.95
N ILE A 4 -33.01 -32.46 -7.36
CA ILE A 4 -31.99 -31.85 -8.19
C ILE A 4 -30.72 -31.72 -7.34
N HIS A 5 -29.73 -32.58 -7.59
CA HIS A 5 -28.38 -32.41 -7.08
C HIS A 5 -27.77 -31.17 -7.73
N ALA A 6 -27.53 -30.13 -6.92
CA ALA A 6 -26.71 -29.00 -7.33
C ALA A 6 -25.28 -29.52 -7.58
N ALA A 7 -24.86 -29.49 -8.84
CA ALA A 7 -23.49 -29.75 -9.23
C ALA A 7 -22.59 -28.64 -8.67
N VAL A 8 -21.80 -28.97 -7.66
CA VAL A 8 -20.62 -28.19 -7.29
C VAL A 8 -19.59 -28.48 -8.37
N GLN A 9 -19.42 -27.53 -9.30
CA GLN A 9 -18.37 -27.60 -10.30
C GLN A 9 -17.05 -27.21 -9.63
N GLU A 10 -16.36 -28.22 -9.09
CA GLU A 10 -14.95 -28.12 -8.72
C GLU A 10 -14.15 -27.83 -10.00
N LEU A 11 -13.74 -26.58 -10.16
CA LEU A 11 -12.72 -26.19 -11.13
C LEU A 11 -11.37 -26.62 -10.57
N GLU A 12 -10.98 -27.86 -10.88
CA GLU A 12 -9.58 -28.28 -10.80
C GLU A 12 -8.78 -27.53 -11.87
N LEU A 13 -8.04 -26.50 -11.44
CA LEU A 13 -6.95 -25.93 -12.22
C LEU A 13 -5.62 -26.30 -11.55
N SER A 14 -5.09 -27.41 -12.03
CA SER A 14 -3.73 -27.88 -11.80
C SER A 14 -2.71 -26.89 -12.39
N SER A 15 -2.11 -26.09 -11.51
CA SER A 15 -0.71 -25.66 -11.62
C SER A 15 -0.21 -25.20 -10.25
N THR A 16 0.64 -26.01 -9.61
CA THR A 16 1.30 -25.72 -8.34
C THR A 16 2.39 -24.65 -8.52
N VAL A 17 1.98 -23.39 -8.52
CA VAL A 17 2.77 -22.24 -8.08
C VAL A 17 1.95 -21.63 -6.96
N GLY A 18 2.49 -21.54 -5.74
CA GLY A 18 1.75 -21.05 -4.59
C GLY A 18 1.22 -19.63 -4.84
N LEU A 19 -0.05 -19.52 -5.23
CA LEU A 19 -0.74 -18.25 -5.36
C LEU A 19 -0.86 -17.65 -3.95
N LEU A 20 -0.32 -16.43 -3.77
CA LEU A 20 -0.50 -15.65 -2.54
C LEU A 20 -1.98 -15.59 -2.21
N LYS A 21 -2.35 -15.98 -1.01
CA LYS A 21 -3.75 -16.02 -0.61
C LYS A 21 -4.17 -14.64 -0.12
N VAL A 22 -5.13 -14.03 -0.80
CA VAL A 22 -5.77 -12.80 -0.33
C VAL A 22 -6.50 -13.08 0.97
N THR A 23 -6.18 -12.34 2.02
CA THR A 23 -6.82 -12.46 3.35
C THR A 23 -7.66 -11.24 3.71
N HIS A 24 -7.33 -10.07 3.16
CA HIS A 24 -8.07 -8.83 3.40
C HIS A 24 -8.22 -8.07 2.09
N VAL A 25 -9.31 -7.29 1.99
CA VAL A 25 -9.54 -6.36 0.89
C VAL A 25 -9.82 -4.98 1.48
N VAL A 26 -9.08 -3.96 1.04
CA VAL A 26 -9.25 -2.56 1.45
C VAL A 26 -9.57 -1.72 0.23
N THR A 27 -10.45 -0.72 0.36
CA THR A 27 -10.68 0.26 -0.71
C THR A 27 -10.03 1.58 -0.32
N MET A 28 -9.20 2.13 -1.21
CA MET A 28 -8.55 3.43 -1.05
C MET A 28 -9.04 4.38 -2.14
N ASN A 29 -9.68 5.48 -1.73
CA ASN A 29 -10.08 6.52 -2.66
C ASN A 29 -8.88 7.42 -2.94
N VAL A 30 -8.46 7.47 -4.21
CA VAL A 30 -7.32 8.26 -4.65
C VAL A 30 -7.78 9.38 -5.56
N ARG A 31 -7.16 10.55 -5.39
CA ARG A 31 -7.33 11.70 -6.26
C ARG A 31 -6.00 12.09 -6.89
N VAL A 32 -6.00 12.38 -8.18
CA VAL A 32 -4.85 12.96 -8.89
C VAL A 32 -5.24 14.35 -9.36
N ALA A 33 -4.46 15.34 -8.95
CA ALA A 33 -4.69 16.73 -9.35
C ALA A 33 -4.46 16.90 -10.86
N ARG A 34 -4.99 17.99 -11.39
CA ARG A 34 -4.65 18.46 -12.74
C ARG A 34 -3.16 18.84 -12.80
N SER A 35 -2.64 19.06 -14.01
CA SER A 35 -1.27 19.55 -14.22
C SER A 35 -0.99 20.90 -13.53
N ASP A 36 -2.02 21.72 -13.30
CA ASP A 36 -1.95 22.98 -12.56
C ASP A 36 -2.00 22.83 -11.02
N GLY A 37 -2.08 21.59 -10.52
CA GLY A 37 -2.13 21.27 -9.09
C GLY A 37 -3.51 21.45 -8.45
N THR A 38 -4.56 21.80 -9.21
CA THR A 38 -5.90 22.01 -8.68
C THR A 38 -6.77 20.75 -8.80
N PHE A 39 -7.88 20.76 -8.05
CA PHE A 39 -8.92 19.74 -8.09
C PHE A 39 -10.27 20.31 -8.54
N ASN A 40 -10.29 21.54 -9.06
CA ASN A 40 -11.52 22.20 -9.46
C ASN A 40 -11.96 21.68 -10.84
N VAL A 41 -13.24 21.34 -10.96
CA VAL A 41 -13.88 21.14 -12.26
C VAL A 41 -14.36 22.52 -12.71
N ARG A 42 -13.76 23.08 -13.77
CA ARG A 42 -14.28 24.30 -14.40
C ARG A 42 -15.47 23.91 -15.27
N ASP A 43 -16.50 24.76 -15.33
CA ASP A 43 -17.73 24.50 -16.09
C ASP A 43 -17.50 24.36 -17.61
N GLU A 44 -16.35 24.83 -18.09
CA GLU A 44 -15.85 24.56 -19.43
C GLU A 44 -15.13 23.21 -19.40
N ILE A 45 -15.77 22.18 -19.97
CA ILE A 45 -15.15 20.87 -20.19
C ILE A 45 -13.98 21.09 -21.15
N GLU A 46 -12.77 21.23 -20.60
CA GLU A 46 -11.56 21.19 -21.42
C GLU A 46 -11.46 19.75 -21.99
N GLU A 47 -11.67 19.61 -23.30
CA GLU A 47 -11.58 18.34 -24.04
C GLU A 47 -10.16 17.72 -24.02
N ASP A 48 -9.19 18.40 -23.43
CA ASP A 48 -7.78 18.02 -23.39
C ASP A 48 -7.44 16.96 -22.33
N GLY A 49 -8.43 16.47 -21.58
CA GLY A 49 -8.21 15.43 -20.56
C GLY A 49 -7.57 15.96 -19.27
N SER A 50 -7.61 17.28 -19.04
CA SER A 50 -7.10 17.95 -17.85
C SER A 50 -8.00 17.85 -16.61
N ALA A 51 -9.03 17.01 -16.59
CA ALA A 51 -9.90 16.85 -15.42
C ALA A 51 -9.17 16.15 -14.26
N PRO A 52 -9.43 16.54 -13.00
CA PRO A 52 -8.90 15.82 -11.85
C PRO A 52 -9.43 14.38 -11.84
N MET A 53 -8.55 13.43 -11.58
CA MET A 53 -8.90 12.01 -11.53
C MET A 53 -9.36 11.64 -10.13
N TYR A 54 -10.45 10.89 -10.03
CA TYR A 54 -10.92 10.27 -8.79
C TYR A 54 -11.18 8.80 -9.05
N VAL A 55 -10.55 7.92 -8.27
CA VAL A 55 -10.61 6.47 -8.45
C VAL A 55 -10.71 5.76 -7.12
N ALA A 56 -11.39 4.61 -7.08
CA ALA A 56 -11.46 3.75 -5.91
C ALA A 56 -10.59 2.51 -6.12
N LEU A 57 -9.39 2.49 -5.55
CA LEU A 57 -8.47 1.38 -5.69
C LEU A 57 -8.82 0.28 -4.68
N LYS A 58 -9.12 -0.93 -5.17
CA LYS A 58 -9.26 -2.12 -4.33
C LYS A 58 -7.91 -2.79 -4.14
N LEU A 59 -7.54 -3.03 -2.90
CA LEU A 59 -6.26 -3.55 -2.47
C LEU A 59 -6.46 -4.93 -1.85
N ASP A 60 -5.95 -5.97 -2.52
CA ASP A 60 -5.87 -7.32 -2.00
C ASP A 60 -4.61 -7.47 -1.14
N LEU A 61 -4.75 -7.89 0.12
CA LEU A 61 -3.63 -8.01 1.06
C LEU A 61 -3.33 -9.48 1.40
N TYR A 62 -2.04 -9.80 1.53
CA TYR A 62 -1.54 -11.17 1.74
C TYR A 62 -1.18 -11.42 3.21
N GLY A 63 -2.14 -11.28 4.13
CA GLY A 63 -1.87 -11.31 5.56
C GLY A 63 -1.38 -12.65 6.14
N ASN A 64 -1.46 -13.75 5.38
CA ASN A 64 -0.82 -15.01 5.79
C ASN A 64 0.68 -15.03 5.44
N ASP A 65 1.06 -14.35 4.37
CA ASP A 65 2.42 -14.35 3.82
C ASP A 65 3.23 -13.13 4.32
N ALA A 66 2.56 -12.01 4.59
CA ALA A 66 3.13 -10.76 5.09
C ALA A 66 2.30 -10.22 6.27
N SER A 67 2.22 -11.01 7.35
CA SER A 67 1.34 -10.77 8.49
C SER A 67 1.60 -9.45 9.23
N ASN A 68 2.85 -9.14 9.55
CA ASN A 68 3.21 -7.89 10.24
C ASN A 68 2.94 -6.69 9.32
N HIS A 69 3.31 -6.79 8.04
CA HIS A 69 3.08 -5.69 7.10
C HIS A 69 1.58 -5.40 6.93
N VAL A 70 0.75 -6.44 6.79
CA VAL A 70 -0.70 -6.27 6.65
C VAL A 70 -1.33 -5.77 7.94
N GLU A 71 -0.96 -6.31 9.11
CA GLU A 71 -1.51 -5.87 10.39
C GLU A 71 -1.22 -4.38 10.66
N GLN A 72 0.03 -3.96 10.47
CA GLN A 72 0.41 -2.55 10.68
C GLN A 72 -0.23 -1.63 9.62
N PHE A 73 -0.28 -2.05 8.36
CA PHE A 73 -0.95 -1.28 7.30
C PHE A 73 -2.44 -1.05 7.63
N LEU A 74 -3.14 -2.09 8.10
CA LEU A 74 -4.55 -1.99 8.46
C LEU A 74 -4.82 -1.02 9.62
N LYS A 75 -3.88 -0.84 10.57
CA LYS A 75 -4.03 0.15 11.67
C LYS A 75 -4.23 1.56 11.14
N TYR A 76 -3.57 1.91 10.03
CA TYR A 76 -3.69 3.22 9.40
C TYR A 76 -4.87 3.30 8.40
N CYS A 77 -5.42 2.16 7.96
CA CYS A 77 -6.63 2.10 7.12
C CYS A 77 -7.94 2.22 7.91
N GLN A 78 -7.99 1.63 9.10
CA GLN A 78 -9.24 1.40 9.85
C GLN A 78 -9.78 2.62 10.61
N GLN A 79 -9.14 3.77 10.50
CA GLN A 79 -9.62 4.99 11.13
C GLN A 79 -10.28 5.90 10.10
N GLY A 80 -11.60 5.72 9.96
CA GLY A 80 -12.45 6.84 9.60
C GLY A 80 -12.19 7.99 10.58
N PHE A 81 -12.37 9.22 10.13
CA PHE A 81 -12.61 10.34 11.04
C PHE A 81 -13.75 9.91 11.97
N VAL A 82 -13.42 9.40 13.14
CA VAL A 82 -14.42 9.21 14.17
C VAL A 82 -14.67 10.62 14.67
N GLU A 83 -15.72 11.25 14.17
CA GLU A 83 -16.35 12.44 14.77
C GLU A 83 -16.98 12.06 16.12
N ASN A 84 -16.27 11.29 16.95
CA ASN A 84 -16.57 11.26 18.36
C ASN A 84 -15.96 12.55 18.88
N GLU A 85 -16.85 13.49 19.20
CA GLU A 85 -16.59 14.80 19.78
C GLU A 85 -15.82 14.75 21.12
N ASP A 86 -15.38 13.56 21.56
CA ASP A 86 -14.69 13.28 22.82
C ASP A 86 -13.22 12.78 22.66
N ASP A 87 -12.70 12.57 21.44
CA ASP A 87 -11.28 12.20 21.25
C ASP A 87 -10.44 13.45 20.90
N ASP A 88 -9.93 14.14 21.92
CA ASP A 88 -9.03 15.32 21.81
C ASP A 88 -7.72 15.06 21.02
N ALA A 89 -7.49 13.83 20.56
CA ALA A 89 -6.31 13.46 19.77
C ALA A 89 -6.63 12.31 18.78
N PRO A 90 -7.02 12.61 17.52
CA PRO A 90 -7.22 11.59 16.49
C PRO A 90 -5.96 10.73 16.30
N MET A 91 -6.07 9.49 15.82
CA MET A 91 -4.87 8.72 15.43
C MET A 91 -4.49 9.02 13.98
N PRO A 92 -3.21 8.84 13.62
CA PRO A 92 -2.79 8.90 12.23
C PRO A 92 -3.55 7.90 11.36
N SER A 93 -3.96 8.33 10.17
CA SER A 93 -4.62 7.48 9.19
C SER A 93 -4.25 7.84 7.75
N TYR A 94 -4.42 6.89 6.84
CA TYR A 94 -4.21 7.12 5.41
C TYR A 94 -5.27 8.02 4.76
N GLY A 95 -6.37 8.35 5.47
CA GLY A 95 -7.51 9.09 4.91
C GLY A 95 -7.17 10.48 4.35
N ARG A 96 -6.05 11.08 4.77
CA ARG A 96 -5.51 12.34 4.21
C ARG A 96 -4.05 12.22 3.79
N SER A 97 -3.57 11.00 3.59
CA SER A 97 -2.18 10.75 3.18
C SER A 97 -1.93 11.14 1.72
N ASN A 98 -0.67 11.39 1.39
CA ASN A 98 -0.26 11.77 0.04
C ASN A 98 0.71 10.74 -0.57
N PHE A 99 0.74 10.70 -1.90
CA PHE A 99 1.87 10.18 -2.67
C PHE A 99 2.94 11.26 -2.72
N ILE A 100 4.14 10.94 -2.25
CA ILE A 100 5.21 11.92 -2.02
C ILE A 100 6.33 11.84 -3.05
N GLN A 101 6.47 10.68 -3.69
CA GLN A 101 7.57 10.44 -4.62
C GLN A 101 7.17 9.39 -5.63
N LEU A 102 7.53 9.61 -6.89
CA LEU A 102 7.63 8.57 -7.90
C LEU A 102 9.10 8.42 -8.24
N ASN A 103 9.67 7.25 -7.98
CA ASN A 103 11.00 6.95 -8.48
C ASN A 103 10.87 6.40 -9.91
N GLN A 104 11.39 7.14 -10.88
CA GLN A 104 11.28 6.80 -12.30
C GLN A 104 12.19 5.63 -12.71
N SER A 105 13.30 5.42 -11.99
CA SER A 105 14.27 4.37 -12.34
C SER A 105 13.72 2.97 -12.07
N ASP A 106 13.03 2.83 -10.95
CA ASP A 106 12.45 1.57 -10.48
C ASP A 106 10.93 1.51 -10.80
N GLY A 107 10.27 2.66 -11.02
CA GLY A 107 8.83 2.72 -11.20
C GLY A 107 8.09 2.44 -9.89
N LEU A 108 8.59 2.97 -8.78
CA LEU A 108 7.96 2.87 -7.46
C LEU A 108 7.29 4.19 -7.08
N LEU A 109 5.96 4.17 -6.94
CA LEU A 109 5.19 5.29 -6.40
C LEU A 109 5.06 5.14 -4.88
N ILE A 110 5.68 6.03 -4.12
CA ILE A 110 5.68 6.03 -2.65
C ILE A 110 4.52 6.87 -2.12
N GLY A 111 3.62 6.22 -1.40
CA GLY A 111 2.47 6.79 -0.70
C GLY A 111 2.49 6.55 0.80
N GLY A 112 1.40 6.90 1.47
CA GLY A 112 1.27 6.70 2.91
C GLY A 112 1.91 7.79 3.78
N SER A 113 2.30 8.92 3.21
CA SER A 113 2.75 10.07 4.01
C SER A 113 1.57 10.70 4.75
N ILE A 114 1.43 10.37 6.03
CA ILE A 114 0.35 10.86 6.90
C ILE A 114 0.69 12.27 7.43
N PRO A 115 -0.15 13.29 7.15
CA PRO A 115 0.08 14.64 7.67
C PRO A 115 0.18 14.68 9.19
N GLY A 116 1.20 15.37 9.71
CA GLY A 116 1.43 15.51 11.14
C GLY A 116 2.14 14.32 11.79
N LEU A 117 2.36 13.21 11.08
CA LEU A 117 3.15 12.08 11.57
C LEU A 117 4.62 12.24 11.15
N GLN A 118 5.54 12.22 12.11
CA GLN A 118 6.97 12.41 11.87
C GLN A 118 7.79 11.43 12.69
N LEU A 119 8.94 11.04 12.15
CA LEU A 119 9.94 10.31 12.93
C LEU A 119 10.69 11.27 13.83
N THR A 120 10.78 10.96 15.11
CA THR A 120 11.52 11.76 16.08
C THR A 120 12.40 10.88 16.96
N THR A 121 13.45 11.47 17.50
CA THR A 121 14.34 10.87 18.49
C THR A 121 14.36 11.77 19.72
N GLN A 122 13.21 11.91 20.38
CA GLN A 122 13.12 12.66 21.62
C GLN A 122 13.64 11.82 22.80
N PHE A 123 14.13 12.49 23.85
CA PHE A 123 14.50 11.91 25.16
C PHE A 123 15.82 11.12 25.29
N GLN A 124 16.91 11.50 24.59
CA GLN A 124 18.22 10.85 24.73
C GLN A 124 18.23 9.33 24.42
N GLN A 125 17.14 8.81 23.83
CA GLN A 125 17.01 7.43 23.44
C GLN A 125 17.52 7.25 22.01
N THR A 126 18.24 6.15 21.76
CA THR A 126 18.71 5.76 20.43
C THR A 126 17.61 5.15 19.55
N THR A 127 16.41 4.97 20.10
CA THR A 127 15.31 4.27 19.43
C THR A 127 14.38 5.27 18.74
N PRO A 128 14.15 5.15 17.42
CA PRO A 128 13.22 6.01 16.71
C PRO A 128 11.78 5.80 17.20
N VAL A 129 11.02 6.89 17.35
CA VAL A 129 9.59 6.87 17.66
C VAL A 129 8.82 7.75 16.67
N LEU A 130 7.55 7.44 16.46
CA LEU A 130 6.66 8.25 15.64
C LEU A 130 5.97 9.29 16.52
N GLU A 131 5.97 10.54 16.10
CA GLU A 131 5.30 11.66 16.77
C GLU A 131 4.18 12.17 15.88
N PHE A 132 2.96 12.23 16.42
CA PHE A 132 1.78 12.73 15.72
C PHE A 132 1.35 14.09 16.30
N TYR A 133 1.37 15.13 15.46
CA TYR A 133 1.06 16.53 15.80
C TYR A 133 1.73 17.04 17.08
N GLN A 134 2.93 16.55 17.42
CA GLN A 134 3.67 16.91 18.63
C GLN A 134 2.91 16.66 19.95
N ARG A 135 1.91 15.77 19.92
CA ARG A 135 1.03 15.47 21.05
C ARG A 135 1.07 14.02 21.48
N ARG A 136 1.35 13.11 20.54
CA ARG A 136 1.26 11.68 20.75
C ARG A 136 2.51 10.99 20.23
N LEU A 137 3.15 10.21 21.10
CA LEU A 137 4.23 9.30 20.71
C LEU A 137 3.64 7.92 20.43
N LEU A 138 4.05 7.35 19.32
CA LEU A 138 3.64 6.05 18.83
C LEU A 138 4.91 5.19 18.62
N PRO A 139 4.84 3.88 18.89
CA PRO A 139 5.92 2.98 18.50
C PRO A 139 6.18 3.09 17.00
N ALA A 140 7.46 3.21 16.59
CA ALA A 140 7.84 3.09 15.20
C ALA A 140 7.88 1.60 14.82
N PRO A 141 6.93 1.09 14.01
CA PRO A 141 7.02 -0.29 13.56
C PRO A 141 8.22 -0.41 12.62
N LEU A 142 8.97 -1.52 12.73
CA LEU A 142 9.88 -1.91 11.66
C LEU A 142 9.14 -2.88 10.75
N TRP A 143 9.12 -2.58 9.45
CA TRP A 143 8.56 -3.45 8.42
C TRP A 143 9.50 -4.65 8.21
N ILE A 144 9.37 -5.64 9.08
CA ILE A 144 10.11 -6.89 9.02
C ILE A 144 9.13 -8.03 9.30
N GLU A 145 9.09 -9.02 8.43
CA GLU A 145 8.44 -10.28 8.77
C GLU A 145 9.41 -11.16 9.57
N THR A 146 8.95 -11.61 10.73
CA THR A 146 9.66 -12.65 11.47
C THR A 146 9.16 -13.99 10.97
N ASN A 147 10.05 -14.81 10.42
CA ASN A 147 9.70 -16.18 10.08
C ASN A 147 9.38 -16.94 11.37
N LYS A 148 8.10 -17.03 11.73
CA LYS A 148 7.62 -18.03 12.67
C LYS A 148 7.63 -19.39 11.97
N LYS A 149 8.82 -19.94 11.77
CA LYS A 149 9.00 -21.38 11.60
C LYS A 149 9.87 -21.89 12.74
N GLU A 150 9.33 -22.90 13.40
CA GLU A 150 9.95 -23.71 14.43
C GLU A 150 11.46 -23.90 14.18
N SER A 151 12.24 -23.70 15.24
CA SER A 151 13.67 -24.02 15.38
C SER A 151 14.40 -24.55 14.15
N GLY A 152 15.35 -23.77 13.63
CA GLY A 152 16.61 -24.35 13.14
C GLY A 152 17.06 -24.03 11.71
N SER A 153 16.47 -23.07 10.99
CA SER A 153 17.02 -22.67 9.68
C SER A 153 17.29 -21.16 9.62
N ILE A 154 18.59 -20.81 9.64
CA ILE A 154 19.11 -19.46 9.85
C ILE A 154 19.02 -18.59 8.57
N ASN A 155 18.58 -19.12 7.42
CA ASN A 155 18.63 -18.41 6.14
C ASN A 155 17.36 -18.50 5.29
N ASN A 156 16.16 -18.63 5.88
CA ASN A 156 14.94 -18.63 5.07
C ASN A 156 14.37 -17.22 4.93
N LYS A 157 14.87 -16.45 3.97
CA LYS A 157 14.07 -15.36 3.39
C LYS A 157 12.71 -15.96 3.00
N LEU A 158 11.60 -15.28 3.34
CA LEU A 158 10.26 -15.62 2.83
C LEU A 158 10.39 -16.07 1.38
N SER A 159 9.77 -17.21 1.03
CA SER A 159 10.11 -17.96 -0.19
C SER A 159 10.34 -17.01 -1.37
N PRO A 160 11.55 -17.00 -1.96
CA PRO A 160 12.01 -15.90 -2.82
C PRO A 160 11.21 -15.70 -4.10
N LEU A 161 10.30 -16.62 -4.44
CA LEU A 161 9.42 -16.56 -5.61
C LEU A 161 8.04 -15.96 -5.31
N LEU A 162 7.64 -15.85 -4.03
CA LEU A 162 6.30 -15.38 -3.65
C LEU A 162 6.18 -13.85 -3.63
N HIS A 163 7.29 -13.11 -3.49
CA HIS A 163 7.27 -11.66 -3.26
C HIS A 163 8.07 -10.87 -4.32
N CYS A 164 8.26 -11.42 -5.52
CA CYS A 164 8.97 -10.71 -6.58
C CYS A 164 8.16 -9.52 -7.10
N HIS A 165 8.82 -8.37 -7.28
CA HIS A 165 8.27 -7.17 -7.88
C HIS A 165 8.24 -7.29 -9.42
N ASN A 166 7.56 -8.31 -9.93
CA ASN A 166 7.59 -8.67 -11.36
C ASN A 166 6.44 -8.06 -12.18
N ARG A 167 5.46 -7.42 -11.55
CA ARG A 167 4.26 -6.88 -12.19
C ARG A 167 3.87 -5.54 -11.58
N LYS A 168 3.15 -4.74 -12.36
CA LYS A 168 2.54 -3.49 -11.88
C LYS A 168 1.44 -3.74 -10.85
N GLY A 169 1.18 -2.73 -10.03
CA GLY A 169 0.16 -2.70 -8.97
C GLY A 169 0.46 -3.55 -7.75
N LEU A 170 1.70 -4.01 -7.52
CA LEU A 170 2.07 -4.62 -6.25
C LEU A 170 2.23 -3.56 -5.16
N LEU A 171 1.76 -3.90 -3.95
CA LEU A 171 1.95 -3.11 -2.74
C LEU A 171 3.15 -3.64 -1.98
N THR A 172 4.05 -2.74 -1.59
CA THR A 172 5.30 -3.12 -0.95
C THR A 172 5.69 -2.14 0.16
N HIS A 173 6.33 -2.63 1.22
CA HIS A 173 6.97 -1.75 2.20
C HIS A 173 8.48 -1.86 2.04
N ARG A 174 9.19 -0.76 2.29
CA ARG A 174 10.63 -0.80 2.44
C ARG A 174 10.99 -1.42 3.78
N ASP A 175 11.84 -2.43 3.75
CA ASP A 175 12.27 -3.09 4.97
C ASP A 175 13.04 -2.10 5.86
N LEU A 176 12.83 -2.19 7.18
CA LEU A 176 13.43 -1.30 8.18
C LEU A 176 13.04 0.19 8.11
N ASP A 177 12.10 0.58 7.25
CA ASP A 177 11.54 1.94 7.29
C ASP A 177 10.66 2.09 8.54
N PRO A 178 10.88 3.09 9.40
CA PRO A 178 10.01 3.31 10.56
C PRO A 178 8.70 4.03 10.20
N MET A 179 8.60 4.64 9.02
CA MET A 179 7.42 5.38 8.59
C MET A 179 6.38 4.45 7.97
N PRO A 180 5.07 4.77 8.09
CA PRO A 180 4.01 4.01 7.41
C PRO A 180 3.90 4.36 5.93
N THR A 181 5.03 4.53 5.25
CA THR A 181 5.03 4.71 3.80
C THR A 181 4.98 3.36 3.11
N PHE A 182 4.27 3.29 2.00
CA PHE A 182 4.18 2.10 1.17
C PHE A 182 4.41 2.46 -0.29
N GLY A 183 4.96 1.53 -1.03
CA GLY A 183 5.20 1.63 -2.46
C GLY A 183 4.13 0.92 -3.27
N ILE A 184 3.81 1.49 -4.44
CA ILE A 184 3.02 0.87 -5.50
C ILE A 184 3.91 0.75 -6.73
N THR A 185 4.14 -0.47 -7.22
CA THR A 185 4.89 -0.66 -8.47
C THR A 185 4.04 -0.16 -9.65
N THR A 186 4.54 0.79 -10.43
CA THR A 186 3.86 1.29 -11.64
C THR A 186 4.30 0.56 -12.90
N ARG A 187 5.48 -0.07 -12.88
CA ARG A 187 6.08 -0.82 -14.01
C ARG A 187 6.12 -2.32 -13.74
N SER A 188 6.23 -3.09 -14.82
CA SER A 188 6.44 -4.55 -14.74
C SER A 188 7.94 -4.82 -14.82
N SER A 189 8.47 -5.68 -13.94
CA SER A 189 9.90 -5.94 -13.72
C SER A 189 10.66 -4.86 -12.94
N ASN A 190 10.74 -5.05 -11.63
CA ASN A 190 11.54 -4.24 -10.73
C ASN A 190 12.25 -5.11 -9.68
N GLN A 191 13.05 -6.07 -10.16
CA GLN A 191 13.70 -7.08 -9.31
C GLN A 191 14.70 -6.49 -8.31
N GLU A 192 15.16 -5.25 -8.52
CA GLU A 192 16.04 -4.55 -7.58
C GLU A 192 15.38 -4.29 -6.22
N LEU A 193 14.05 -4.16 -6.18
CA LEU A 193 13.29 -4.00 -4.95
C LEU A 193 13.22 -5.27 -4.10
N ASP A 194 13.34 -6.46 -4.69
CA ASP A 194 13.22 -7.75 -3.98
C ASP A 194 14.26 -7.93 -2.87
N ALA A 195 15.35 -7.15 -2.90
CA ALA A 195 16.41 -7.15 -1.89
C ALA A 195 16.09 -6.30 -0.66
N THR A 196 15.22 -5.29 -0.80
CA THR A 196 15.04 -4.21 0.20
C THR A 196 13.58 -3.93 0.53
N HIS A 197 12.64 -4.58 -0.15
CA HIS A 197 11.22 -4.37 0.02
C HIS A 197 10.47 -5.69 0.08
N THR A 198 9.37 -5.69 0.81
CA THR A 198 8.50 -6.85 1.00
C THR A 198 7.11 -6.58 0.42
N VAL A 199 6.72 -7.38 -0.59
CA VAL A 199 5.38 -7.34 -1.18
C VAL A 199 4.36 -7.90 -0.19
N PHE A 200 3.38 -7.09 0.18
CA PHE A 200 2.33 -7.44 1.14
C PHE A 200 0.92 -7.41 0.55
N GLY A 201 0.77 -6.99 -0.71
CA GLY A 201 -0.53 -6.95 -1.38
C GLY A 201 -0.43 -6.61 -2.86
N GLN A 202 -1.57 -6.40 -3.48
CA GLN A 202 -1.72 -5.94 -4.86
C GLN A 202 -2.98 -5.09 -5.03
N ILE A 203 -3.01 -4.27 -6.06
CA ILE A 203 -4.21 -3.59 -6.56
C ILE A 203 -4.97 -4.57 -7.45
N GLN A 204 -6.28 -4.69 -7.24
CA GLN A 204 -7.16 -5.42 -8.14
C GLN A 204 -7.22 -4.71 -9.50
N MET A 205 -6.85 -5.39 -10.59
CA MET A 205 -6.67 -4.80 -11.91
C MET A 205 -7.98 -4.55 -12.67
N ASP A 206 -8.83 -3.68 -12.14
CA ASP A 206 -10.04 -3.17 -12.81
C ASP A 206 -9.74 -1.93 -13.69
N GLN A 207 -10.80 -1.25 -14.15
CA GLN A 207 -10.66 -0.08 -15.02
C GLN A 207 -10.01 1.11 -14.29
N ASP A 208 -10.47 1.39 -13.07
CA ASP A 208 -9.96 2.47 -12.21
C ASP A 208 -8.47 2.27 -11.91
N ALA A 209 -8.08 1.04 -11.53
CA ALA A 209 -6.69 0.70 -11.26
C ALA A 209 -5.79 0.88 -12.50
N LYS A 210 -6.28 0.49 -13.69
CA LYS A 210 -5.52 0.67 -14.94
C LYS A 210 -5.36 2.15 -15.28
N GLN A 211 -6.42 2.94 -15.14
CA GLN A 211 -6.39 4.38 -15.38
C GLN A 211 -5.40 5.06 -14.43
N PHE A 212 -5.48 4.72 -13.14
CA PHE A 212 -4.58 5.24 -12.11
C PHE A 212 -3.12 4.91 -12.41
N LEU A 213 -2.78 3.64 -12.63
CA LEU A 213 -1.39 3.23 -12.84
C LEU A 213 -0.79 3.82 -14.13
N ASN A 214 -1.60 3.93 -15.20
CA ASN A 214 -1.16 4.58 -16.43
C ASN A 214 -0.96 6.09 -16.26
N CYS A 215 -1.77 6.75 -15.41
CA CYS A 215 -1.54 8.16 -15.08
C CYS A 215 -0.30 8.33 -14.18
N ALA A 216 -0.18 7.48 -13.16
CA ALA A 216 0.87 7.57 -12.16
C ALA A 216 2.26 7.31 -12.74
N GLN A 217 2.42 6.42 -13.72
CA GLN A 217 3.74 6.08 -14.28
C GLN A 217 4.43 7.28 -14.97
N ASP A 218 3.64 8.25 -15.47
CA ASP A 218 4.10 9.37 -16.29
C ASP A 218 4.00 10.71 -15.53
N LEU A 219 3.80 10.69 -14.21
CA LEU A 219 3.74 11.91 -13.41
C LEU A 219 5.09 12.64 -13.45
N PRO A 220 5.11 13.96 -13.72
CA PRO A 220 6.33 14.74 -13.71
C PRO A 220 6.90 14.76 -12.30
N THR A 221 8.14 14.30 -12.15
CA THR A 221 8.88 14.36 -10.89
C THR A 221 9.70 15.64 -10.85
N TYR A 222 9.40 16.53 -9.93
CA TYR A 222 10.27 17.67 -9.66
C TYR A 222 11.44 17.19 -8.78
N SER A 223 12.60 16.98 -9.39
CA SER A 223 13.84 16.83 -8.63
C SER A 223 14.24 18.22 -8.12
N MET A 224 14.25 18.41 -6.80
CA MET A 224 14.92 19.54 -6.16
C MET A 224 16.41 19.25 -5.97
#